data_AF-A0A0A2L090-F1
#
_entry.id   AF-A0A0A2L090-F1
#
_cell.length_a   1.000
_cell.length_b   1.000
_cell.length_c   1.000
_cell.angle_alpha   90.00
_cell.angle_beta   90.00
_cell.angle_gamma   90.00
#
_symmetry.space_group_name_H-M   'P 1'
#
loop_
_entity.id
_entity.type
_entity.pdbx_description
1 polymer ?
#
loop_
_entity_poly.entity_id
_entity_poly.type
_entity_poly.pdbx_seq_one_letter_code
_entity_poly.pdbx_strand_id
1 'polypeptide(L)'
;MLNDGIQARAQINRFCAVQGEIPPFTNAEWERLSEIHKALKTFNDLTHLVSISRPQISLTVPIYYKLHDLLRDDALVGYDDDIANAIRAGMKKYQKYYDFMDNSEAYYTALMLDPQLKCDLILHEMVDQEAAQLIIWETRRMLHKRYPPLPQSISSSLSQTNLDSNPQSIPGLTQEDSLNRKTMRLWMLKKLQPQEYQFVSDIDQYFDSPRVTITGAEDPDWLCNWWRTHKGEYPQMAEAAREFLAIPASEVSVERLFSGGEIFWEFEGIV
;
A
#
# COMPACT_ATOMS: atom_id res chain seq x y z
N MET A 1 -17.11 -18.35 -12.07
CA MET A 1 -17.32 -19.38 -13.11
C MET A 1 -16.96 -20.79 -12.65
N LEU A 2 -15.68 -21.12 -12.37
CA LEU A 2 -15.30 -22.50 -11.95
C LEU A 2 -15.97 -22.92 -10.64
N ASN A 3 -15.94 -22.05 -9.62
CA ASN A 3 -16.61 -22.31 -8.35
C ASN A 3 -18.12 -22.56 -8.53
N ASP A 4 -18.78 -21.71 -9.31
CA ASP A 4 -20.23 -21.81 -9.59
C ASP A 4 -20.55 -23.10 -10.34
N GLY A 5 -19.70 -23.48 -11.30
CA GLY A 5 -19.81 -24.75 -12.03
C GLY A 5 -19.68 -25.97 -11.12
N ILE A 6 -18.73 -25.95 -10.18
CA ILE A 6 -18.55 -27.03 -9.19
C ILE A 6 -19.77 -27.11 -8.26
N GLN A 7 -20.29 -25.98 -7.79
CA GLN A 7 -21.50 -25.93 -6.95
C GLN A 7 -22.75 -26.40 -7.70
N ALA A 8 -22.83 -26.14 -9.00
CA ALA A 8 -23.92 -26.56 -9.87
C ALA A 8 -23.75 -27.97 -10.47
N ARG A 9 -22.81 -28.78 -9.96
CA ARG A 9 -22.48 -30.12 -10.49
C ARG A 9 -23.70 -31.02 -10.71
N ALA A 10 -24.64 -31.04 -9.76
CA ALA A 10 -25.85 -31.87 -9.88
C ALA A 10 -26.76 -31.41 -11.03
N GLN A 11 -26.91 -30.09 -11.18
CA GLN A 11 -27.70 -29.45 -12.21
C GLN A 11 -27.07 -29.65 -13.59
N ILE A 12 -25.75 -29.50 -13.70
CA ILE A 12 -25.00 -29.70 -14.94
C ILE A 12 -25.09 -31.17 -15.38
N ASN A 13 -24.87 -32.12 -14.48
CA ASN A 13 -24.99 -33.55 -14.80
C ASN A 13 -26.41 -33.91 -15.26
N ARG A 14 -27.45 -33.34 -14.63
CA ARG A 14 -28.83 -33.52 -15.05
C ARG A 14 -29.08 -32.93 -16.44
N PHE A 15 -28.54 -31.75 -16.73
CA PHE A 15 -28.67 -31.09 -18.02
C PHE A 15 -28.03 -31.93 -19.15
N CYS A 16 -26.79 -32.41 -18.96
CA CYS A 16 -26.12 -33.27 -19.94
C CYS A 16 -26.91 -34.56 -20.20
N ALA A 17 -27.50 -35.16 -19.16
CA ALA A 17 -28.35 -36.35 -19.31
C ALA A 17 -29.63 -36.10 -20.12
N VAL A 18 -30.17 -34.87 -20.12
CA VAL A 18 -31.38 -34.51 -20.86
C VAL A 18 -31.09 -34.13 -22.31
N GLN A 19 -30.02 -33.38 -22.57
CA GLN A 19 -29.70 -32.89 -23.92
C GLN A 19 -29.01 -33.93 -24.80
N GLY A 20 -28.22 -34.85 -24.21
CA GLY A 20 -27.58 -35.96 -24.93
C GLY A 20 -26.45 -35.58 -25.90
N GLU A 21 -26.34 -34.31 -26.31
CA GLU A 21 -25.28 -33.80 -27.19
C GLU A 21 -23.92 -33.63 -26.49
N ILE A 22 -23.95 -33.41 -25.17
CA ILE A 22 -22.76 -33.17 -24.36
C ILE A 22 -22.55 -34.36 -23.41
N PRO A 23 -21.40 -35.06 -23.46
CA PRO A 23 -21.12 -36.15 -22.55
C PRO A 23 -21.09 -35.66 -21.09
N PRO A 24 -21.57 -36.45 -20.12
CA PRO A 24 -21.49 -36.09 -18.71
C PRO A 24 -20.03 -36.12 -18.24
N PHE A 25 -19.67 -35.18 -17.39
CA PHE A 25 -18.36 -35.17 -16.73
C PHE A 25 -18.24 -36.35 -15.76
N THR A 26 -17.12 -37.05 -15.87
CA THR A 26 -16.71 -38.12 -14.97
C THR A 26 -16.33 -37.57 -13.60
N ASN A 27 -16.31 -38.44 -12.58
CA ASN A 27 -15.89 -38.04 -11.23
C ASN A 27 -14.44 -37.51 -11.21
N ALA A 28 -13.55 -38.10 -12.02
CA ALA A 28 -12.16 -37.64 -12.14
C ALA A 28 -12.06 -36.24 -12.76
N GLU A 29 -12.89 -35.91 -13.75
CA GLU A 29 -12.92 -34.55 -14.32
C GLU A 29 -13.43 -33.52 -13.32
N TRP A 30 -14.44 -33.86 -12.51
CA TRP A 30 -14.91 -32.99 -11.43
C TRP A 30 -13.84 -32.77 -10.34
N GLU A 31 -13.07 -33.80 -10.01
CA GLU A 31 -11.94 -33.70 -9.08
C GLU A 31 -10.84 -32.80 -9.66
N ARG A 32 -10.46 -33.02 -10.92
CA ARG A 32 -9.50 -32.16 -11.63
C ARG A 32 -9.94 -30.69 -11.69
N LEU A 33 -11.23 -30.42 -11.97
CA LEU A 33 -11.77 -29.05 -11.92
C LEU A 33 -11.67 -28.43 -10.53
N SER A 34 -11.84 -29.24 -9.49
CA SER A 34 -11.71 -28.79 -8.10
C SER A 34 -10.26 -28.45 -7.75
N GLU A 35 -9.29 -29.24 -8.23
CA GLU A 35 -7.86 -28.94 -8.10
C GLU A 35 -7.47 -27.65 -8.82
N ILE A 36 -7.94 -27.47 -10.07
CA ILE A 36 -7.70 -26.23 -10.84
C ILE A 36 -8.30 -25.03 -10.09
N HIS A 37 -9.53 -25.16 -9.58
CA HIS A 37 -10.16 -24.10 -8.81
C HIS A 37 -9.35 -23.77 -7.55
N LYS A 38 -8.88 -24.78 -6.81
CA LYS A 38 -8.02 -24.59 -5.62
C LYS A 38 -6.74 -23.85 -5.97
N ALA A 39 -6.07 -24.23 -7.06
CA ALA A 39 -4.84 -23.59 -7.51
C ALA A 39 -5.06 -22.11 -7.91
N LEU A 40 -6.17 -21.82 -8.60
CA LEU A 40 -6.48 -20.47 -9.09
C LEU A 40 -7.13 -19.56 -8.04
N LYS A 41 -7.69 -20.13 -6.97
CA LYS A 41 -8.44 -19.38 -5.95
C LYS A 41 -7.63 -18.23 -5.38
N THR A 42 -6.39 -18.48 -4.94
CA THR A 42 -5.58 -17.43 -4.32
C THR A 42 -5.16 -16.35 -5.32
N PHE A 43 -4.93 -16.69 -6.60
CA PHE A 43 -4.70 -15.71 -7.65
C PHE A 43 -5.92 -14.80 -7.83
N ASN A 44 -7.11 -15.39 -7.87
CA ASN A 44 -8.36 -14.63 -7.97
C ASN A 44 -8.57 -13.73 -6.75
N ASP A 45 -8.29 -14.23 -5.54
CA ASP A 45 -8.39 -13.45 -4.30
C ASP A 45 -7.44 -12.24 -4.33
N LEU A 46 -6.19 -12.41 -4.79
CA LEU A 46 -5.21 -11.33 -4.96
C LEU A 46 -5.58 -10.36 -6.09
N THR A 47 -6.08 -10.85 -7.23
CA THR A 47 -6.58 -10.00 -8.33
C THR A 47 -7.74 -9.14 -7.84
N HIS A 48 -8.66 -9.72 -7.10
CA HIS A 48 -9.80 -9.00 -6.54
C HIS A 48 -9.36 -7.93 -5.52
N LEU A 49 -8.36 -8.24 -4.67
CA LEU A 49 -7.77 -7.27 -3.73
C LEU A 49 -7.27 -6.01 -4.45
N VAL A 50 -6.52 -6.17 -5.55
CA VAL A 50 -6.04 -5.03 -6.34
C VAL A 50 -7.08 -4.43 -7.28
N SER A 51 -8.20 -5.13 -7.50
CA SER A 51 -9.25 -4.69 -8.43
C SER A 51 -10.45 -4.05 -7.75
N ILE A 52 -10.58 -4.12 -6.42
CA ILE A 52 -11.68 -3.46 -5.68
C ILE A 52 -11.24 -2.20 -4.96
N SER A 53 -10.05 -2.17 -4.40
CA SER A 53 -9.54 -0.98 -3.73
C SER A 53 -8.90 -0.02 -4.74
N ARG A 54 -8.50 1.18 -4.32
CA ARG A 54 -7.43 1.92 -4.99
C ARG A 54 -6.11 1.41 -4.38
N PRO A 55 -5.62 0.21 -4.74
CA PRO A 55 -4.47 -0.36 -4.05
C PRO A 55 -3.28 0.57 -4.26
N GLN A 56 -2.59 0.88 -3.17
CA GLN A 56 -1.35 1.62 -3.24
C GLN A 56 -0.21 0.68 -3.63
N ILE A 57 0.78 1.19 -4.35
CA ILE A 57 1.95 0.41 -4.80
C ILE A 57 2.70 -0.29 -3.66
N SER A 58 2.52 0.14 -2.40
CA SER A 58 3.04 -0.52 -1.19
C SER A 58 2.57 -1.97 -1.04
N LEU A 59 1.39 -2.33 -1.57
CA LEU A 59 0.86 -3.70 -1.55
C LEU A 59 1.54 -4.63 -2.57
N THR A 60 2.25 -4.09 -3.55
CA THR A 60 2.78 -4.88 -4.67
C THR A 60 3.82 -5.90 -4.21
N VAL A 61 4.81 -5.51 -3.39
CA VAL A 61 5.85 -6.43 -2.90
C VAL A 61 5.26 -7.57 -2.05
N PRO A 62 4.36 -7.31 -1.06
CA PRO A 62 3.65 -8.38 -0.36
C PRO A 62 2.91 -9.35 -1.29
N ILE A 63 2.28 -8.85 -2.35
CA ILE A 63 1.60 -9.69 -3.34
C ILE A 63 2.60 -10.59 -4.06
N TYR A 64 3.75 -10.07 -4.49
CA TYR A 64 4.79 -10.89 -5.12
C TYR A 64 5.30 -11.98 -4.18
N TYR A 65 5.59 -11.67 -2.91
CA TYR A 65 5.99 -12.69 -1.94
C TYR A 65 4.91 -13.75 -1.74
N LYS A 66 3.64 -13.35 -1.66
CA LYS A 66 2.54 -14.30 -1.57
C LYS A 66 2.41 -15.18 -2.82
N LEU A 67 2.63 -14.62 -4.00
CA LEU A 67 2.63 -15.38 -5.26
C LEU A 67 3.79 -16.37 -5.32
N HIS A 68 4.98 -15.98 -4.84
CA HIS A 68 6.13 -16.88 -4.77
C HIS A 68 5.83 -18.14 -3.95
N ASP A 69 5.20 -17.98 -2.78
CA ASP A 69 4.79 -19.11 -1.93
C ASP A 69 3.81 -20.06 -2.61
N LEU A 70 2.91 -19.53 -3.46
CA LEU A 70 1.93 -20.34 -4.19
C LEU A 70 2.54 -21.11 -5.35
N LEU A 71 3.61 -20.57 -5.94
CA LEU A 71 4.22 -21.09 -7.16
C LEU A 71 5.40 -22.03 -6.86
N ARG A 72 5.86 -22.12 -5.61
CA ARG A 72 7.01 -22.93 -5.20
C ARG A 72 6.72 -24.43 -5.39
N ASP A 73 7.74 -25.19 -5.76
CA ASP A 73 7.59 -26.62 -6.11
C ASP A 73 7.06 -27.48 -4.94
N ASP A 74 7.38 -27.15 -3.70
CA ASP A 74 6.85 -27.81 -2.50
C ASP A 74 5.34 -27.60 -2.30
N ALA A 75 4.80 -26.46 -2.76
CA ALA A 75 3.37 -26.19 -2.78
C ALA A 75 2.62 -27.02 -3.85
N LEU A 76 3.34 -27.68 -4.76
CA LEU A 76 2.77 -28.50 -5.84
C LEU A 76 2.56 -29.97 -5.44
N VAL A 77 2.99 -30.36 -4.24
CA VAL A 77 2.84 -31.74 -3.76
C VAL A 77 1.35 -32.11 -3.71
N GLY A 78 0.98 -33.15 -4.46
CA GLY A 78 -0.38 -33.67 -4.52
C GLY A 78 -1.26 -33.08 -5.63
N TYR A 79 -0.72 -32.25 -6.52
CA TYR A 79 -1.40 -31.86 -7.76
C TYR A 79 -1.12 -32.85 -8.89
N ASP A 80 -2.07 -32.98 -9.81
CA ASP A 80 -1.87 -33.63 -11.11
C ASP A 80 -0.69 -33.02 -11.90
N ASP A 81 0.01 -33.85 -12.68
CA ASP A 81 1.23 -33.46 -13.41
C ASP A 81 0.98 -32.30 -14.38
N ASP A 82 -0.17 -32.27 -15.06
CA ASP A 82 -0.51 -31.18 -15.98
C ASP A 82 -0.70 -29.86 -15.22
N ILE A 83 -1.34 -29.92 -14.05
CA ILE A 83 -1.57 -28.74 -13.19
C ILE A 83 -0.24 -28.26 -12.63
N ALA A 84 0.61 -29.17 -12.14
CA ALA A 84 1.94 -28.83 -11.65
C ALA A 84 2.79 -28.19 -12.76
N ASN A 85 2.75 -28.72 -13.98
CA ASN A 85 3.45 -28.16 -15.13
C ASN A 85 2.92 -26.76 -15.51
N ALA A 86 1.60 -26.54 -15.44
CA ALA A 86 1.01 -25.23 -15.64
C ALA A 86 1.47 -24.22 -14.58
N ILE A 87 1.53 -24.62 -13.30
CA ILE A 87 2.02 -23.76 -12.22
C ILE A 87 3.50 -23.43 -12.39
N ARG A 88 4.35 -24.39 -12.78
CA ARG A 88 5.76 -24.14 -13.11
C ARG A 88 5.93 -23.18 -14.29
N ALA A 89 5.06 -23.27 -15.30
CA ALA A 89 5.02 -22.27 -16.38
C ALA A 89 4.64 -20.88 -15.83
N GLY A 90 3.72 -20.82 -14.87
CA GLY A 90 3.40 -19.63 -14.09
C GLY A 90 4.60 -19.05 -13.35
N MET A 91 5.42 -19.89 -12.71
CA MET A 91 6.66 -19.46 -12.03
C MET A 91 7.64 -18.75 -12.98
N LYS A 92 7.79 -19.21 -14.22
CA LYS A 92 8.62 -18.51 -15.23
C LYS A 92 8.10 -17.11 -15.52
N LYS A 93 6.78 -16.94 -15.59
CA LYS A 93 6.15 -15.64 -15.80
C LYS A 93 6.32 -14.74 -14.57
N TYR A 94 6.15 -15.31 -13.38
CA TYR A 94 6.41 -14.63 -12.11
C TYR A 94 7.82 -14.06 -12.06
N GLN A 95 8.86 -14.86 -12.33
CA GLN A 95 10.26 -14.42 -12.30
C GLN A 95 10.50 -13.20 -13.18
N LYS A 96 10.01 -13.23 -14.42
CA LYS A 96 10.13 -12.10 -15.35
C LYS A 96 9.57 -10.78 -14.77
N TYR A 97 8.39 -10.82 -14.15
CA TYR A 97 7.77 -9.61 -13.59
C TYR A 97 8.34 -9.24 -12.23
N TYR A 98 8.79 -10.22 -11.45
CA TYR A 98 9.53 -10.00 -10.22
C TYR A 98 10.83 -9.24 -10.53
N ASP A 99 11.57 -9.60 -11.57
CA ASP A 99 12.77 -8.88 -11.98
C ASP A 99 12.47 -7.41 -12.33
N PHE A 100 11.35 -7.12 -13.00
CA PHE A 100 10.94 -5.74 -13.28
C PHE A 100 10.59 -4.96 -12.01
N MET A 101 9.98 -5.62 -11.04
CA MET A 101 9.67 -5.05 -9.73
C MET A 101 10.96 -4.79 -8.94
N ASP A 102 11.86 -5.76 -8.88
CA ASP A 102 13.11 -5.74 -8.13
C ASP A 102 14.07 -4.66 -8.64
N ASN A 103 14.07 -4.40 -9.95
CA ASN A 103 14.84 -3.33 -10.58
C ASN A 103 14.24 -1.92 -10.40
N SER A 104 13.07 -1.78 -9.78
CA SER A 104 12.39 -0.50 -9.61
C SER A 104 12.43 -0.04 -8.15
N GLU A 105 12.98 1.15 -7.94
CA GLU A 105 13.11 1.77 -6.62
C GLU A 105 11.74 2.03 -5.95
N ALA A 106 10.67 2.21 -6.74
CA ALA A 106 9.38 2.64 -6.24
C ALA A 106 8.70 1.60 -5.34
N TYR A 107 8.83 0.31 -5.66
CA TYR A 107 8.11 -0.76 -4.95
C TYR A 107 8.63 -0.97 -3.53
N TYR A 108 9.95 -1.09 -3.38
CA TYR A 108 10.56 -1.23 -2.06
C TYR A 108 10.44 0.05 -1.22
N THR A 109 10.58 1.22 -1.85
CA THR A 109 10.38 2.49 -1.14
C THR A 109 8.97 2.60 -0.59
N ALA A 110 7.95 2.30 -1.40
CA ALA A 110 6.56 2.36 -0.96
C ALA A 110 6.22 1.32 0.12
N LEU A 111 6.80 0.11 0.03
CA LEU A 111 6.67 -0.89 1.09
C LEU A 111 7.24 -0.37 2.42
N MET A 112 8.45 0.20 2.41
CA MET A 112 9.12 0.68 3.63
C MET A 112 8.41 1.89 4.25
N LEU A 113 7.64 2.64 3.46
CA LEU A 113 6.76 3.71 3.94
C LEU A 113 5.55 3.21 4.73
N ASP A 114 5.27 1.91 4.74
CA ASP A 114 4.30 1.32 5.65
C ASP A 114 4.90 1.23 7.07
N PRO A 115 4.38 1.95 8.08
CA PRO A 115 4.93 1.96 9.43
C PRO A 115 4.72 0.65 10.19
N GLN A 116 3.83 -0.23 9.71
CA GLN A 116 3.60 -1.57 10.28
C GLN A 116 4.59 -2.59 9.74
N LEU A 117 5.08 -2.42 8.50
CA LEU A 117 5.98 -3.38 7.85
C LEU A 117 7.43 -2.89 7.87
N LYS A 118 7.67 -1.64 7.48
CA LYS A 118 9.00 -1.04 7.30
C LYS A 118 9.93 -1.97 6.53
N CYS A 119 11.08 -2.32 7.12
CA CYS A 119 12.07 -3.23 6.53
C CYS A 119 11.83 -4.69 6.91
N ASP A 120 11.00 -4.97 7.92
CA ASP A 120 10.90 -6.29 8.55
C ASP A 120 10.36 -7.34 7.58
N LEU A 121 9.44 -6.98 6.68
CA LEU A 121 8.92 -7.91 5.68
C LEU A 121 10.03 -8.36 4.71
N ILE A 122 10.87 -7.43 4.25
CA ILE A 122 11.97 -7.75 3.33
C ILE A 122 12.99 -8.64 4.04
N LEU A 123 13.36 -8.29 5.28
CA LEU A 123 14.30 -9.07 6.09
C LEU A 123 13.78 -10.48 6.40
N HIS A 124 12.47 -10.63 6.55
CA HIS A 124 11.83 -11.92 6.83
C HIS A 124 11.72 -12.82 5.59
N GLU A 125 11.30 -12.25 4.45
CA GLU A 125 10.94 -13.02 3.25
C GLU A 125 12.14 -13.33 2.35
N MET A 126 13.16 -12.48 2.33
CA MET A 126 14.33 -12.69 1.48
C MET A 126 15.30 -13.71 2.09
N VAL A 127 15.61 -14.76 1.32
CA VAL A 127 16.62 -15.76 1.72
C VAL A 127 18.02 -15.15 1.75
N ASP A 128 18.33 -14.30 0.77
CA ASP A 128 19.60 -13.57 0.72
C ASP A 128 19.52 -12.32 1.59
N GLN A 129 20.09 -12.43 2.79
CA GLN A 129 20.11 -11.35 3.76
C GLN A 129 21.04 -10.21 3.35
N GLU A 130 22.09 -10.47 2.57
CA GLU A 130 22.97 -9.40 2.07
C GLU A 130 22.24 -8.55 1.04
N ALA A 131 21.48 -9.18 0.13
CA ALA A 131 20.63 -8.50 -0.83
C ALA A 131 19.53 -7.67 -0.12
N ALA A 132 18.88 -8.23 0.89
CA ALA A 132 17.86 -7.53 1.68
C ALA A 132 18.41 -6.25 2.33
N GLN A 133 19.59 -6.36 2.97
CA GLN A 133 20.27 -5.21 3.58
C GLN A 133 20.71 -4.18 2.54
N LEU A 134 21.15 -4.62 1.36
CA LEU A 134 21.52 -3.72 0.26
C LEU A 134 20.31 -2.92 -0.24
N ILE A 135 19.15 -3.55 -0.41
CA ILE A 135 17.91 -2.87 -0.82
C ILE A 135 17.51 -1.81 0.22
N ILE A 136 17.56 -2.14 1.50
CA ILE A 136 17.26 -1.19 2.60
C ILE A 136 18.23 -0.02 2.58
N TRP A 137 19.53 -0.31 2.50
CA TRP A 137 20.58 0.71 2.47
C TRP A 137 20.45 1.63 1.26
N GLU A 138 20.21 1.07 0.07
CA GLU A 138 20.06 1.84 -1.17
C GLU A 138 18.82 2.73 -1.11
N THR A 139 17.70 2.19 -0.61
CA THR A 139 16.47 2.96 -0.41
C THR A 139 16.70 4.13 0.56
N ARG A 140 17.33 3.88 1.72
CA ARG A 140 17.68 4.92 2.70
C ARG A 140 18.60 5.97 2.08
N ARG A 141 19.64 5.56 1.36
CA ARG A 141 20.58 6.44 0.64
C ARG A 141 19.86 7.32 -0.39
N MET A 142 18.96 6.73 -1.18
CA MET A 142 18.22 7.42 -2.23
C MET A 142 17.26 8.45 -1.62
N LEU A 143 16.54 8.09 -0.54
CA LEU A 143 15.68 9.01 0.20
C LEU A 143 16.45 10.21 0.75
N HIS A 144 17.61 9.99 1.37
CA HIS A 144 18.49 11.07 1.83
C HIS A 144 18.94 12.01 0.72
N LYS A 145 19.27 11.45 -0.45
CA LYS A 145 19.69 12.22 -1.62
C LYS A 145 18.56 13.05 -2.21
N ARG A 146 17.35 12.50 -2.27
CA ARG A 146 16.20 13.11 -2.97
C ARG A 146 15.42 14.08 -2.08
N TYR A 147 15.39 13.83 -0.78
CA TYR A 147 14.73 14.66 0.21
C TYR A 147 15.76 15.16 1.22
N PRO A 148 16.67 16.08 0.85
CA PRO A 148 17.59 16.66 1.82
C PRO A 148 16.79 17.45 2.88
N PRO A 149 17.30 17.54 4.12
CA PRO A 149 16.65 18.34 5.14
C PRO A 149 16.51 19.77 4.64
N LEU A 150 15.28 20.30 4.63
CA LEU A 150 15.08 21.70 4.27
C LEU A 150 15.93 22.56 5.21
N PRO A 151 16.74 23.50 4.69
CA PRO A 151 17.25 24.57 5.52
C PRO A 151 16.03 25.19 6.18
N GLN A 152 16.06 25.41 7.50
CA GLN A 152 15.01 26.15 8.19
C GLN A 152 14.94 27.57 7.60
N SER A 153 14.29 27.74 6.45
CA SER A 153 13.66 28.99 6.11
C SER A 153 12.59 29.16 7.16
N ILE A 154 12.63 30.32 7.81
CA ILE A 154 11.68 30.76 8.80
C ILE A 154 10.30 30.69 8.13
N SER A 155 9.64 29.54 8.23
CA SER A 155 8.22 29.43 7.92
C SER A 155 7.54 30.16 9.06
N SER A 156 7.33 31.45 8.84
CA SER A 156 6.28 32.24 9.44
C SER A 156 4.93 31.58 9.11
N SER A 157 4.66 30.42 9.71
CA SER A 157 3.32 29.87 9.82
C SER A 157 2.57 30.73 10.83
N LEU A 158 2.05 31.84 10.32
CA LEU A 158 0.88 32.50 10.88
C LEU A 158 -0.32 31.55 10.74
N SER A 159 -0.29 30.44 11.49
CA SER A 159 -1.50 29.72 11.80
C SER A 159 -2.29 30.63 12.73
N GLN A 160 -3.28 31.32 12.16
CA GLN A 160 -4.36 31.95 12.91
C GLN A 160 -5.04 30.86 13.72
N THR A 161 -4.56 30.62 14.93
CA THR A 161 -5.38 29.99 15.96
C THR A 161 -6.44 31.01 16.35
N ASN A 162 -7.59 30.92 15.69
CA ASN A 162 -8.86 31.38 16.24
C ASN A 162 -9.15 30.52 17.47
N LEU A 163 -8.50 30.86 18.59
CA LEU A 163 -9.00 30.49 19.90
C LEU A 163 -9.91 31.61 20.33
N ASP A 164 -11.22 31.36 20.18
CA ASP A 164 -12.28 32.07 20.87
C ASP A 164 -11.93 32.12 22.35
N SER A 165 -11.44 33.27 22.80
CA SER A 165 -11.16 33.55 24.20
C SER A 165 -11.43 35.02 24.38
N ASN A 166 -12.67 35.29 24.76
CA ASN A 166 -13.21 36.57 25.20
C ASN A 166 -12.15 37.39 25.95
N PRO A 167 -11.60 38.47 25.37
CA PRO A 167 -10.66 39.31 26.08
C PRO A 167 -11.45 40.17 27.06
N GLN A 168 -11.50 39.76 28.33
CA GLN A 168 -11.73 40.71 29.40
C GLN A 168 -10.72 41.84 29.24
N SER A 169 -11.24 42.98 28.81
CA SER A 169 -10.46 44.11 28.37
C SER A 169 -9.83 44.75 29.60
N ILE A 170 -8.55 44.47 29.84
CA ILE A 170 -7.77 45.25 30.79
C ILE A 170 -7.58 46.63 30.14
N PRO A 171 -8.10 47.73 30.74
CA PRO A 171 -8.00 49.06 30.14
C PRO A 171 -6.53 49.48 30.01
N GLY A 172 -6.12 49.94 28.82
CA GLY A 172 -4.83 50.59 28.60
C GLY A 172 -3.77 49.79 27.82
N LEU A 173 -4.08 48.59 27.32
CA LEU A 173 -3.14 47.82 26.50
C LEU A 173 -3.38 48.05 25.01
N THR A 174 -2.36 48.53 24.30
CA THR A 174 -2.42 48.75 22.84
C THR A 174 -2.30 47.43 22.08
N GLN A 175 -2.78 47.40 20.83
CA GLN A 175 -2.67 46.22 19.97
C GLN A 175 -1.20 45.83 19.73
N GLU A 176 -0.29 46.82 19.68
CA GLU A 176 1.16 46.63 19.64
C GLU A 176 1.71 45.92 20.88
N ASP A 177 1.23 46.25 22.08
CA ASP A 177 1.66 45.59 23.32
C ASP A 177 1.29 44.09 23.33
N SER A 178 0.14 43.74 22.74
CA SER A 178 -0.28 42.34 22.61
C SER A 178 0.58 41.55 21.61
N LEU A 179 0.99 42.21 20.51
CA LEU A 179 1.86 41.64 19.48
C LEU A 179 3.27 41.45 20.03
N ASN A 180 3.81 42.44 20.75
CA ASN A 180 5.10 42.37 21.42
C ASN A 180 5.16 41.26 22.46
N ARG A 181 4.09 41.03 23.23
CA ARG A 181 4.01 39.89 24.16
C ARG A 181 4.06 38.54 23.46
N LYS A 182 3.34 38.38 22.32
CA LYS A 182 3.39 37.15 21.51
C LYS A 182 4.79 36.92 20.94
N THR A 183 5.40 37.96 20.37
CA THR A 183 6.77 37.91 19.83
C THR A 183 7.80 37.58 20.91
N MET A 184 7.68 38.18 22.09
CA MET A 184 8.55 37.91 23.23
C MET A 184 8.37 36.49 23.77
N ARG A 185 7.14 35.97 23.81
CA ARG A 185 6.87 34.58 24.19
C ARG A 185 7.48 33.61 23.18
N LEU A 186 7.35 33.85 21.87
CA LEU A 186 8.01 33.04 20.84
C LEU A 186 9.54 33.07 20.97
N TRP A 187 10.13 34.24 21.22
CA TRP A 187 11.57 34.39 21.46
C TRP A 187 12.03 33.61 22.71
N MET A 188 11.26 33.66 23.81
CA MET A 188 11.55 32.91 25.03
C MET A 188 11.47 31.39 24.79
N LEU A 189 10.43 30.90 24.10
CA LEU A 189 10.30 29.49 23.74
C LEU A 189 11.44 29.00 22.86
N LYS A 190 11.89 29.83 21.90
CA LYS A 190 13.07 29.56 21.07
C LYS A 190 14.36 29.47 21.91
N LYS A 191 14.48 30.29 22.96
CA LYS A 191 15.65 30.31 23.85
C LYS A 191 15.70 29.13 24.83
N LEU A 192 14.54 28.52 25.10
CA LEU A 192 14.37 27.36 25.97
C LEU A 192 14.40 26.03 25.22
N GLN A 193 14.40 26.04 23.88
CA GLN A 193 14.70 24.83 23.11
C GLN A 193 16.14 24.40 23.40
N PRO A 194 16.37 23.16 23.87
CA PRO A 194 17.72 22.64 24.07
C PRO A 194 18.52 22.77 22.77
N GLN A 195 19.71 23.37 22.85
CA GLN A 195 20.64 23.54 21.72
C GLN A 195 21.26 22.23 21.21
N GLU A 196 20.89 21.08 21.77
CA GLU A 196 21.45 19.75 21.46
C GLU A 196 20.42 18.80 20.82
N TYR A 197 19.67 19.25 19.83
CA TYR A 197 19.17 18.30 18.83
C TYR A 197 20.26 18.16 17.77
N GLN A 198 21.13 17.17 17.96
CA GLN A 198 21.83 16.53 16.85
C GLN A 198 20.73 16.22 15.82
N PHE A 199 20.79 16.87 14.65
CA PHE A 199 19.85 16.68 13.56
C PHE A 199 20.00 15.24 13.04
N VAL A 200 19.41 14.27 13.75
CA VAL A 200 19.12 12.97 13.19
C VAL A 200 18.08 13.24 12.11
N SER A 201 18.38 12.89 10.85
CA SER A 201 17.40 13.04 9.79
C SER A 201 16.14 12.26 10.17
N ASP A 202 14.95 12.80 9.89
CA ASP A 202 13.71 12.09 10.20
C ASP A 202 13.59 10.79 9.41
N ILE A 203 14.28 10.69 8.27
CA ILE A 203 14.48 9.44 7.52
C ILE A 203 15.12 8.40 8.46
N ASP A 204 16.26 8.73 9.05
CA ASP A 204 16.97 7.83 9.97
C ASP A 204 16.12 7.50 11.20
N GLN A 205 15.47 8.51 11.79
CA GLN A 205 14.56 8.34 12.92
C GLN A 205 13.40 7.40 12.58
N TYR A 206 12.84 7.47 11.37
CA TYR A 206 11.78 6.58 10.94
C TYR A 206 12.27 5.15 10.77
N PHE A 207 13.39 4.93 10.07
CA PHE A 207 13.95 3.60 9.85
C PHE A 207 14.38 2.93 11.17
N ASP A 208 14.91 3.70 12.12
CA ASP A 208 15.43 3.17 13.38
C ASP A 208 14.35 3.07 14.48
N SER A 209 13.15 3.60 14.26
CA SER A 209 12.02 3.51 15.21
C SER A 209 11.28 2.16 15.10
N PRO A 210 10.67 1.66 16.20
CA PRO A 210 9.93 0.41 16.17
C PRO A 210 8.70 0.48 15.25
N ARG A 211 8.20 -0.69 14.85
CA ARG A 211 6.94 -0.82 14.10
C ARG A 211 5.76 -0.28 14.89
N VAL A 212 4.81 0.32 14.20
CA VAL A 212 3.58 0.84 14.79
C VAL A 212 2.46 -0.18 14.56
N THR A 213 1.74 -0.55 15.61
CA THR A 213 0.49 -1.31 15.48
C THR A 213 -0.65 -0.32 15.31
N ILE A 214 -1.29 -0.31 14.14
CA ILE A 214 -2.40 0.59 13.83
C ILE A 214 -3.70 -0.21 13.93
N THR A 215 -4.65 0.30 14.71
CA THR A 215 -6.02 -0.22 14.77
C THR A 215 -6.85 0.52 13.71
N GLY A 216 -7.52 -0.20 12.80
CA GLY A 216 -8.32 0.39 11.73
C GLY A 216 -7.66 0.46 10.34
N ALA A 217 -6.67 -0.40 10.04
CA ALA A 217 -6.07 -0.55 8.71
C ALA A 217 -7.03 -1.15 7.64
N GLU A 218 -8.34 -1.08 7.87
CA GLU A 218 -9.39 -1.52 6.94
C GLU A 218 -9.77 -0.43 5.93
N ASP A 219 -9.53 0.85 6.26
CA ASP A 219 -9.74 1.99 5.36
C ASP A 219 -8.67 2.02 4.26
N PRO A 220 -9.01 1.95 2.95
CA PRO A 220 -8.02 2.03 1.87
C PRO A 220 -7.05 3.21 1.94
N ASP A 221 -7.46 4.33 2.54
CA ASP A 221 -6.64 5.55 2.65
C ASP A 221 -5.88 5.66 3.99
N TRP A 222 -5.91 4.61 4.84
CA TRP A 222 -5.32 4.63 6.19
C TRP A 222 -3.85 5.06 6.18
N LEU A 223 -3.06 4.57 5.23
CA LEU A 223 -1.62 4.83 5.15
C LEU A 223 -1.33 6.29 4.80
N CYS A 224 -2.08 6.85 3.84
CA CYS A 224 -2.03 8.27 3.51
C CYS A 224 -2.46 9.15 4.70
N ASN A 225 -3.50 8.74 5.43
CA ASN A 225 -3.99 9.44 6.61
C ASN A 225 -2.97 9.42 7.76
N TRP A 226 -2.25 8.31 7.92
CA TRP A 226 -1.16 8.18 8.88
C TRP A 226 -0.03 9.17 8.58
N TRP A 227 0.45 9.22 7.34
CA TRP A 227 1.49 10.16 6.92
C TRP A 227 1.04 11.63 7.01
N ARG A 228 -0.23 11.92 6.76
CA ARG A 228 -0.78 13.27 6.95
C ARG A 228 -0.72 13.72 8.40
N THR A 229 -0.95 12.80 9.34
CA THR A 229 -0.94 13.06 10.78
C THR A 229 0.49 13.23 11.31
N HIS A 230 1.43 12.38 10.84
CA HIS A 230 2.82 12.36 11.32
C HIS A 230 3.77 13.25 10.50
N LYS A 231 3.25 14.07 9.58
CA LYS A 231 4.06 15.02 8.79
C LYS A 231 4.89 15.98 9.64
N GLY A 232 4.42 16.34 10.83
CA GLY A 232 5.17 17.20 11.75
C GLY A 232 6.35 16.51 12.41
N GLU A 233 6.28 15.19 12.57
CA GLU A 233 7.33 14.35 13.17
C GLU A 233 8.33 13.88 12.12
N TYR A 234 7.84 13.54 10.93
CA TYR A 234 8.64 13.01 9.82
C TYR A 234 8.43 13.82 8.53
N PRO A 235 8.95 15.05 8.43
CA PRO A 235 8.72 15.92 7.28
C PRO A 235 9.31 15.40 5.96
N GLN A 236 10.52 14.84 5.95
CA GLN A 236 11.15 14.34 4.72
C GLN A 236 10.46 13.03 4.29
N MET A 237 10.15 12.14 5.23
CA MET A 237 9.46 10.89 4.91
C MET A 237 8.01 11.12 4.48
N ALA A 238 7.29 12.09 5.05
CA ALA A 238 5.94 12.44 4.61
C ALA A 238 5.93 13.03 3.19
N GLU A 239 7.00 13.72 2.79
CA GLU A 239 7.16 14.16 1.41
C GLU A 239 7.38 12.99 0.45
N ALA A 240 8.26 12.04 0.82
CA ALA A 240 8.44 10.80 0.07
C ALA A 240 7.14 9.98 -0.02
N ALA A 241 6.41 9.85 1.09
CA ALA A 241 5.13 9.16 1.15
C ALA A 241 4.13 9.74 0.12
N ARG A 242 4.07 11.06 -0.01
CA ARG A 242 3.20 11.72 -0.98
C ARG A 242 3.58 11.41 -2.43
N GLU A 243 4.87 11.27 -2.75
CA GLU A 243 5.35 10.93 -4.11
C GLU A 243 5.10 9.45 -4.43
N PHE A 244 5.51 8.55 -3.56
CA PHE A 244 5.47 7.10 -3.83
C PHE A 244 4.09 6.47 -3.62
N LEU A 245 3.36 6.85 -2.56
CA LEU A 245 2.04 6.25 -2.28
C LEU A 245 0.92 6.78 -3.19
N ALA A 246 1.19 7.84 -3.95
CA ALA A 246 0.30 8.31 -5.00
C ALA A 246 0.29 7.39 -6.23
N ILE A 247 1.28 6.50 -6.35
CA ILE A 247 1.35 5.53 -7.45
C ILE A 247 0.35 4.40 -7.18
N PRO A 248 -0.63 4.16 -8.07
CA PRO A 248 -1.54 3.03 -7.93
C PRO A 248 -0.81 1.72 -8.22
N ALA A 249 -1.16 0.65 -7.50
CA ALA A 249 -0.62 -0.69 -7.76
C ALA A 249 -1.20 -1.35 -9.02
N SER A 250 -2.31 -0.81 -9.56
CA SER A 250 -3.00 -1.38 -10.73
C SER A 250 -3.67 -0.30 -11.57
N GLU A 251 -3.55 -0.44 -12.89
CA GLU A 251 -4.23 0.37 -13.91
C GLU A 251 -5.77 0.21 -13.85
N VAL A 252 -6.29 -0.87 -13.25
CA VAL A 252 -7.74 -1.10 -13.09
C VAL A 252 -8.43 0.04 -12.30
N SER A 253 -7.67 0.82 -11.53
CA SER A 253 -8.16 2.01 -10.83
C SER A 253 -8.63 3.11 -11.79
N VAL A 254 -7.98 3.27 -12.96
CA VAL A 254 -8.43 4.21 -13.99
C VAL A 254 -9.52 3.59 -14.86
N GLU A 255 -9.49 2.28 -15.12
CA GLU A 255 -10.56 1.62 -15.88
C GLU A 255 -11.93 1.75 -15.21
N ARG A 256 -12.04 1.65 -13.87
CA ARG A 256 -13.33 1.87 -13.18
C ARG A 256 -13.85 3.30 -13.26
N LEU A 257 -12.96 4.30 -13.36
CA LEU A 257 -13.35 5.68 -13.65
C LEU A 257 -13.94 5.80 -15.06
N PHE A 258 -13.47 5.01 -16.02
CA PHE A 258 -13.99 4.97 -17.38
C PHE A 258 -15.25 4.09 -17.52
N SER A 259 -15.32 2.93 -16.86
CA SER A 259 -16.48 2.03 -16.86
C SER A 259 -17.68 2.58 -16.08
N GLY A 260 -17.43 3.42 -15.06
CA GLY A 260 -18.51 4.17 -14.39
C GLY A 260 -19.10 5.30 -15.24
N GLY A 261 -18.40 5.71 -16.30
CA GLY A 261 -18.86 6.71 -17.26
C GLY A 261 -19.96 6.22 -18.21
N GLU A 262 -20.15 4.90 -18.36
CA GLU A 262 -21.25 4.34 -19.17
C GLU A 262 -22.61 4.39 -18.44
N ILE A 263 -22.63 4.62 -17.13
CA ILE A 263 -23.87 4.69 -16.33
C ILE A 263 -24.34 6.15 -16.12
N PHE A 264 -23.58 7.14 -16.58
CA PHE A 264 -23.92 8.57 -16.45
C PHE A 264 -24.64 9.17 -17.67
N TRP A 265 -24.80 8.42 -18.77
CA TRP A 265 -25.48 8.92 -19.98
C TRP A 265 -27.00 8.67 -20.01
N GLU A 266 -27.59 8.05 -18.98
CA GLU A 266 -29.02 7.70 -18.98
C GLU A 266 -29.90 8.56 -18.04
N PHE A 267 -29.35 9.64 -17.46
CA PHE A 267 -30.12 10.57 -16.59
C PHE A 267 -29.97 12.07 -16.92
N GLU A 268 -29.69 12.42 -18.17
CA GLU A 268 -30.03 13.77 -18.69
C GLU A 268 -31.10 13.65 -19.77
N GLY A 269 -32.34 13.59 -19.30
CA GLY A 269 -33.51 13.55 -20.17
C GLY A 269 -34.80 13.60 -19.37
N ILE A 270 -35.08 14.74 -18.74
CA ILE A 270 -36.42 15.33 -18.60
C ILE A 270 -36.23 16.81 -18.20
N VAL A 271 -36.92 17.65 -18.96
CA VAL A 271 -37.05 19.12 -18.89
C VAL A 271 -37.48 19.62 -17.51
#